data_AF-A0A2G1W5H1-F1
#
_entry.id   AF-A0A2G1W5H1-F1
#
_cell.length_a   1.000
_cell.length_b   1.000
_cell.length_c   1.000
_cell.angle_alpha   90.00
_cell.angle_beta   90.00
_cell.angle_gamma   90.00
#
_symmetry.space_group_name_H-M   'P 1'
#
loop_
_entity.id
_entity.type
_entity.pdbx_description
1 polymer ?
#
loop_
_entity_poly.entity_id
_entity_poly.type
_entity_poly.pdbx_seq_one_letter_code
_entity_poly.pdbx_strand_id
1 'polypeptide(L)'
;MSVGEHAAELHEYISGLQNGRYSAGCPWNPLRSDFHKSTTKCIFKFANAFGIAPWLCDIFSAQSLFMFRHPIPTCLSQEKWGLKPYTHAFVQDEKFYEECLSSKQRALIERLLSEGDPLALRVADWCLENLIPFRYLLDNSDSDAVMALTYEELCGDYHSLMKQSFTWAGIEQTCVLKPGDPSKTQSKEMKQGLSASGKKFGSWLKTVPKSYVTELMSITDQFEIDIYAANDSIPRRFIHNTGDFEQLC
;
A
#
# COMPACT_ATOMS: atom_id res chain seq x y z
N MET A 1 5.53 0.12 -28.28
CA MET A 1 6.71 0.06 -27.42
C MET A 1 6.58 -1.17 -26.55
N SER A 2 7.65 -1.97 -26.46
CA SER A 2 7.64 -3.19 -25.64
C SER A 2 7.73 -2.82 -24.16
N VAL A 3 7.25 -3.69 -23.26
CA VAL A 3 7.35 -3.50 -21.80
C VAL A 3 8.81 -3.23 -21.36
N GLY A 4 9.79 -3.78 -22.08
CA GLY A 4 11.21 -3.56 -21.81
C GLY A 4 11.72 -2.14 -22.11
N GLU A 5 11.15 -1.45 -23.10
CA GLU A 5 11.55 -0.08 -23.43
C GLU A 5 11.13 0.91 -22.33
N HIS A 6 9.89 0.82 -21.85
CA HIS A 6 9.41 1.66 -20.75
C HIS A 6 10.13 1.37 -19.42
N ALA A 7 10.53 0.12 -19.20
CA ALA A 7 11.32 -0.27 -18.02
C ALA A 7 12.69 0.44 -18.01
N ALA A 8 13.37 0.50 -19.16
CA ALA A 8 14.65 1.19 -19.30
C ALA A 8 14.50 2.71 -19.11
N GLU A 9 13.46 3.31 -19.68
CA GLU A 9 13.17 4.75 -19.52
C GLU A 9 12.88 5.12 -18.06
N LEU A 10 12.07 4.32 -17.36
CA LEU A 10 11.78 4.54 -15.94
C LEU A 10 13.04 4.38 -15.08
N HIS A 11 13.88 3.37 -15.38
CA HIS A 11 15.16 3.19 -14.69
C HIS A 11 16.10 4.38 -14.92
N GLU A 12 16.24 4.87 -16.16
CA GLU A 12 17.04 6.06 -16.46
C GLU A 12 16.49 7.28 -15.72
N TYR A 13 15.17 7.46 -15.70
CA TYR A 13 14.53 8.59 -15.04
C TYR A 13 14.79 8.60 -13.52
N ILE A 14 14.56 7.48 -12.85
CA ILE A 14 14.80 7.36 -11.40
C ILE A 14 16.30 7.49 -11.08
N SER A 15 17.17 6.86 -11.87
CA SER A 15 18.63 7.00 -11.73
C SER A 15 19.08 8.45 -11.92
N GLY A 16 18.45 9.17 -12.85
CA GLY A 16 18.70 10.59 -13.06
C GLY A 16 18.23 11.46 -11.89
N LEU A 17 17.13 11.10 -11.22
CA LEU A 17 16.71 11.76 -9.98
C LEU A 17 17.70 11.49 -8.83
N GLN A 18 18.15 10.25 -8.66
CA GLN A 18 19.12 9.86 -7.63
C GLN A 18 20.47 10.57 -7.79
N ASN A 19 20.94 10.73 -9.04
CA ASN A 19 22.20 11.38 -9.36
C ASN A 19 22.09 12.90 -9.56
N GLY A 20 20.91 13.49 -9.31
CA GLY A 20 20.68 14.93 -9.43
C GLY A 20 20.66 15.47 -10.86
N ARG A 21 20.59 14.60 -11.88
CA ARG A 21 20.40 14.98 -13.30
C ARG A 21 19.03 15.59 -13.53
N TYR A 22 18.03 15.12 -12.79
CA TYR A 22 16.67 15.66 -12.79
C TYR A 22 16.34 16.23 -11.42
N SER A 23 15.47 17.25 -11.41
CA SER A 23 14.89 17.78 -10.17
C SER A 23 13.37 17.76 -10.29
N ALA A 24 12.70 17.21 -9.27
CA ALA A 24 11.25 17.11 -9.23
C ALA A 24 10.75 17.52 -7.84
N GLY A 25 10.01 18.63 -7.76
CA GLY A 25 9.28 19.00 -6.54
C GLY A 25 10.13 19.33 -5.30
N CYS A 26 11.46 19.37 -5.38
CA CYS A 26 12.29 19.78 -4.26
C CYS A 26 12.02 21.26 -3.93
N PRO A 27 11.65 21.60 -2.68
CA PRO A 27 11.55 23.00 -2.28
C PRO A 27 12.95 23.59 -2.24
N TRP A 28 13.40 24.16 -3.35
CA TRP A 28 14.61 24.99 -3.47
C TRP A 28 14.41 26.35 -2.79
N ASN A 29 13.94 26.34 -1.55
CA ASN A 29 13.80 27.54 -0.76
C ASN A 29 14.86 27.53 0.35
N PRO A 30 16.02 28.16 0.14
CA PRO A 30 17.10 28.20 1.12
C PRO A 30 16.72 28.94 2.41
N LEU A 31 15.56 29.62 2.45
CA LEU A 31 15.04 30.30 3.63
C LEU A 31 14.21 29.38 4.53
N ARG A 32 13.92 28.14 4.11
CA ARG A 32 13.23 27.19 4.99
C ARG A 32 14.21 26.60 5.99
N SER A 33 13.75 26.44 7.23
CA SER A 33 14.54 25.83 8.30
C SER A 33 14.88 24.35 8.05
N ASP A 34 14.16 23.69 7.15
CA ASP A 34 14.35 22.30 6.74
C ASP A 34 15.06 22.16 5.37
N PHE A 35 15.68 23.24 4.86
CA PHE A 35 16.43 23.18 3.62
C PHE A 35 17.82 22.58 3.84
N HIS A 36 18.15 21.55 3.06
CA HIS A 36 19.46 20.94 3.01
C HIS A 36 20.09 21.16 1.64
N LYS A 37 21.34 21.67 1.60
CA LYS A 37 22.08 21.90 0.35
C LYS A 37 22.46 20.61 -0.37
N SER A 38 22.53 19.50 0.36
CA SER A 38 22.79 18.16 -0.14
C SER A 38 21.95 17.16 0.65
N THR A 39 21.59 16.06 0.00
CA THR A 39 20.84 14.95 0.59
C THR A 39 21.59 13.65 0.30
N THR A 40 21.72 12.77 1.29
CA THR A 40 22.39 11.47 1.15
C THR A 40 21.42 10.32 0.85
N LYS A 41 20.11 10.59 0.94
CA LYS A 41 19.03 9.62 0.75
C LYS A 41 17.96 10.23 -0.14
N CYS A 42 17.40 9.42 -1.04
CA CYS A 42 16.25 9.77 -1.86
C CYS A 42 15.10 8.82 -1.50
N ILE A 43 13.90 9.35 -1.29
CA ILE A 43 12.72 8.56 -0.97
C ILE A 43 11.74 8.69 -2.13
N PHE A 44 11.42 7.56 -2.76
CA PHE A 44 10.38 7.48 -3.78
C PHE A 44 9.11 6.91 -3.17
N LYS A 45 7.97 7.52 -3.49
CA LYS A 45 6.66 7.04 -3.08
C LYS A 45 5.82 6.75 -4.32
N PHE A 46 5.44 5.50 -4.48
CA PHE A 46 4.53 5.06 -5.53
C PHE A 46 3.18 4.69 -4.90
N ALA A 47 2.10 5.35 -5.34
CA ALA A 47 0.76 5.11 -4.79
C ALA A 47 -0.03 4.04 -5.55
N ASN A 48 0.30 3.79 -6.82
CA ASN A 48 -0.43 2.91 -7.73
C ASN A 48 0.53 1.99 -8.52
N ALA A 49 1.62 1.54 -7.89
CA ALA A 49 2.63 0.69 -8.54
C ALA A 49 2.70 -0.71 -7.94
N PHE A 50 1.62 -1.17 -7.28
CA PHE A 50 1.62 -2.44 -6.54
C PHE A 50 2.00 -3.63 -7.43
N GLY A 51 1.44 -3.73 -8.64
CA GLY A 51 1.74 -4.81 -9.59
C GLY A 51 3.17 -4.83 -10.12
N ILE A 52 3.92 -3.72 -10.01
CA ILE A 52 5.34 -3.64 -10.41
C ILE A 52 6.27 -3.41 -9.21
N ALA A 53 5.74 -3.44 -7.98
CA ALA A 53 6.52 -3.14 -6.79
C ALA A 53 7.71 -4.10 -6.61
N PRO A 54 7.57 -5.43 -6.81
CA PRO A 54 8.72 -6.34 -6.78
C PRO A 54 9.82 -5.95 -7.75
N TRP A 55 9.44 -5.68 -9.01
CA TRP A 55 10.38 -5.25 -10.04
C TRP A 55 11.10 -3.94 -9.66
N LEU A 56 10.38 -2.98 -9.05
CA LEU A 56 10.98 -1.74 -8.53
C LEU A 56 11.97 -2.03 -7.39
N CYS A 57 11.66 -2.96 -6.50
CA CYS A 57 12.55 -3.35 -5.40
C CYS A 57 13.86 -3.94 -5.95
N ASP A 58 13.74 -4.87 -6.89
CA ASP A 58 14.87 -5.57 -7.49
C ASP A 58 15.77 -4.61 -8.27
N ILE A 59 15.18 -3.81 -9.16
CA ILE A 59 15.95 -2.99 -10.10
C ILE A 59 16.72 -1.87 -9.42
N PHE A 60 16.16 -1.28 -8.35
CA PHE A 60 16.81 -0.21 -7.61
C PHE A 60 17.61 -0.70 -6.41
N SER A 61 17.53 -2.00 -6.08
CA SER A 61 18.11 -2.58 -4.86
C SER A 61 17.79 -1.73 -3.62
N ALA A 62 16.56 -1.21 -3.58
CA ALA A 62 16.14 -0.20 -2.62
C ALA A 62 15.55 -0.85 -1.36
N GLN A 63 15.85 -0.26 -0.21
CA GLN A 63 15.09 -0.55 1.01
C GLN A 63 13.62 -0.15 0.77
N SER A 64 12.73 -1.14 0.85
CA SER A 64 11.36 -1.01 0.36
C SER A 64 10.35 -1.20 1.48
N LEU A 65 9.49 -0.20 1.68
CA LEU A 65 8.44 -0.20 2.70
C LEU A 65 7.07 -0.33 2.02
N PHE A 66 6.38 -1.42 2.33
CA PHE A 66 5.02 -1.69 1.90
C PHE A 66 4.04 -1.22 2.96
N MET A 67 3.02 -0.45 2.54
CA MET A 67 1.97 0.04 3.42
C MET A 67 0.62 -0.49 2.96
N PHE A 68 0.01 -1.34 3.78
CA PHE A 68 -1.33 -1.88 3.56
C PHE A 68 -2.37 -1.10 4.36
N ARG A 69 -3.64 -1.27 4.01
CA ARG A 69 -4.77 -0.70 4.74
C ARG A 69 -5.94 -1.66 4.61
N HIS A 70 -6.81 -1.67 5.60
CA HIS A 70 -8.00 -2.53 5.57
C HIS A 70 -8.77 -2.33 4.24
N PRO A 71 -9.18 -3.42 3.55
CA PRO A 71 -9.80 -3.35 2.22
C PRO A 71 -11.07 -2.50 2.24
N ILE A 72 -12.03 -2.81 3.12
CA ILE A 72 -13.33 -2.11 3.16
C ILE A 72 -13.23 -0.58 3.27
N PRO A 73 -12.55 0.04 4.27
CA PRO A 73 -12.42 1.50 4.31
C PRO A 73 -11.58 2.07 3.16
N THR A 74 -10.70 1.28 2.53
CA THR A 74 -10.00 1.67 1.30
C THR A 74 -10.98 1.75 0.13
N CYS A 75 -11.78 0.72 -0.09
CA CYS A 75 -12.80 0.66 -1.13
C CYS A 75 -13.89 1.74 -0.96
N LEU A 76 -14.37 1.96 0.28
CA LEU A 76 -15.31 3.04 0.60
C LEU A 76 -14.71 4.43 0.32
N SER A 77 -13.40 4.60 0.57
CA SER A 77 -12.71 5.83 0.22
C SER A 77 -12.67 6.01 -1.30
N GLN A 78 -12.30 4.98 -2.06
CA GLN A 78 -12.30 5.04 -3.53
C GLN A 78 -13.69 5.37 -4.10
N GLU A 79 -14.74 4.79 -3.54
CA GLU A 79 -16.13 5.09 -3.88
C GLU A 79 -16.49 6.55 -3.61
N LYS A 80 -16.13 7.10 -2.44
CA LYS A 80 -16.32 8.52 -2.12
C LYS A 80 -15.65 9.45 -3.15
N TRP A 81 -14.52 9.02 -3.73
CA TRP A 81 -13.80 9.76 -4.77
C TRP A 81 -14.34 9.51 -6.19
N GLY A 82 -15.37 8.70 -6.36
CA GLY A 82 -15.96 8.39 -7.67
C GLY A 82 -15.07 7.56 -8.58
N LEU A 83 -14.03 6.90 -8.04
CA LEU A 83 -13.22 5.96 -8.79
C LEU A 83 -14.10 4.77 -9.17
N LYS A 84 -13.97 4.17 -10.34
CA LYS A 84 -14.73 2.96 -10.72
C LYS A 84 -13.93 1.70 -10.42
N PRO A 85 -14.56 0.55 -10.16
CA PRO A 85 -13.84 -0.72 -10.16
C PRO A 85 -13.20 -0.99 -11.52
N TYR A 86 -12.01 -1.56 -11.53
CA TYR A 86 -11.21 -1.86 -12.73
C TYR A 86 -10.83 -3.34 -12.81
N THR A 87 -11.62 -4.21 -12.17
CA THR A 87 -11.43 -5.67 -12.17
C THR A 87 -11.30 -6.23 -13.59
N HIS A 88 -12.05 -5.67 -14.54
CA HIS A 88 -11.98 -6.05 -15.95
C HIS A 88 -10.59 -5.86 -16.57
N ALA A 89 -9.81 -4.87 -16.11
CA ALA A 89 -8.47 -4.62 -16.63
C ALA A 89 -7.51 -5.78 -16.25
N PHE A 90 -7.67 -6.35 -15.05
CA PHE A 90 -6.90 -7.53 -14.64
C PHE A 90 -7.29 -8.79 -15.42
N VAL A 91 -8.58 -8.94 -15.77
CA VAL A 91 -9.05 -10.07 -16.60
C VAL A 91 -8.55 -9.95 -18.04
N GLN A 92 -8.40 -8.72 -18.55
CA GLN A 92 -7.88 -8.46 -19.90
C GLN A 92 -6.38 -8.68 -20.01
N ASP A 93 -5.64 -8.63 -18.91
CA ASP A 93 -4.24 -9.04 -18.86
C ASP A 93 -4.17 -10.57 -18.78
N GLU A 94 -4.17 -11.23 -19.94
CA GLU A 94 -4.13 -12.70 -20.03
C GLU A 94 -2.97 -13.30 -19.25
N LYS A 95 -1.81 -12.64 -19.25
CA LYS A 95 -0.63 -13.15 -18.54
C LYS A 95 -0.86 -13.14 -17.05
N PHE A 96 -1.31 -12.01 -16.51
CA PHE A 96 -1.63 -11.92 -15.08
C PHE A 96 -2.77 -12.87 -14.71
N TYR A 97 -3.86 -12.89 -15.49
CA TYR A 97 -5.04 -13.69 -15.21
C TYR A 97 -4.74 -15.20 -15.21
N GLU A 98 -3.96 -15.68 -16.19
CA GLU A 98 -3.67 -17.10 -16.33
C GLU A 98 -2.51 -17.57 -15.44
N GLU A 99 -1.44 -16.77 -15.32
CA GLU A 99 -0.22 -17.17 -14.62
C GLU A 99 -0.26 -16.83 -13.12
N CYS A 100 -0.96 -15.76 -12.72
CA CYS A 100 -0.93 -15.31 -11.33
C CYS A 100 -2.14 -15.77 -10.50
N LEU A 101 -3.28 -16.08 -11.13
CA LEU A 101 -4.52 -16.43 -10.43
C LEU A 101 -4.84 -17.92 -10.45
N SER A 102 -5.25 -18.45 -9.30
CA SER A 102 -5.78 -19.81 -9.23
C SER A 102 -7.12 -19.93 -9.96
N SER A 103 -7.51 -21.15 -10.36
CA SER A 103 -8.84 -21.39 -10.97
C SER A 103 -10.00 -20.96 -10.06
N LYS A 104 -9.82 -21.09 -8.74
CA LYS A 104 -10.79 -20.65 -7.72
C LYS A 104 -10.93 -19.12 -7.70
N GLN A 105 -9.82 -18.40 -7.76
CA GLN A 105 -9.80 -16.93 -7.82
C GLN A 105 -10.43 -16.40 -9.11
N ARG A 106 -10.12 -17.04 -10.26
CA ARG A 106 -10.72 -16.71 -11.55
C ARG A 106 -12.24 -16.88 -11.56
N ALA A 107 -12.73 -18.04 -11.10
CA ALA A 107 -14.17 -18.29 -10.98
C ALA A 107 -14.87 -17.30 -10.05
N LEU A 108 -14.21 -16.88 -8.96
CA LEU A 108 -14.71 -15.83 -8.07
C LEU A 108 -14.84 -14.49 -8.80
N ILE A 109 -13.81 -14.06 -9.53
CA ILE A 109 -13.82 -12.79 -10.28
C ILE A 109 -14.91 -12.79 -11.33
N GLU A 110 -15.06 -13.87 -12.10
CA GLU A 110 -16.10 -14.01 -13.11
C GLU A 110 -17.50 -13.90 -12.50
N ARG A 111 -17.73 -14.54 -11.34
CA ARG A 111 -18.97 -14.42 -10.59
C ARG A 111 -19.23 -12.97 -10.14
N LEU A 112 -18.24 -12.31 -9.52
CA LEU A 112 -18.37 -10.93 -9.05
C LEU A 112 -18.64 -9.96 -10.20
N LEU A 113 -18.02 -10.15 -11.36
CA LEU A 113 -18.27 -9.37 -12.58
C LEU A 113 -19.70 -9.56 -13.09
N SER A 114 -20.22 -10.79 -13.03
CA SER A 114 -21.61 -11.08 -13.42
C SER A 114 -22.63 -10.51 -12.43
N GLU A 115 -22.33 -10.51 -11.13
CA GLU A 115 -23.20 -9.95 -10.09
C GLU A 115 -23.21 -8.41 -10.15
N GLY A 116 -22.07 -7.80 -10.48
CA GLY A 116 -21.96 -6.37 -10.72
C GLY A 116 -22.02 -5.50 -9.45
N ASP A 117 -21.85 -6.09 -8.27
CA ASP A 117 -21.80 -5.36 -7.01
C ASP A 117 -20.54 -4.47 -6.94
N PRO A 118 -20.69 -3.13 -6.92
CA PRO A 118 -19.55 -2.21 -6.98
C PRO A 118 -18.58 -2.34 -5.81
N LEU A 119 -19.06 -2.59 -4.59
CA LEU A 119 -18.17 -2.64 -3.42
C LEU A 119 -17.42 -3.98 -3.36
N ALA A 120 -18.08 -5.08 -3.71
CA ALA A 120 -17.44 -6.39 -3.84
C ALA A 120 -16.36 -6.39 -4.93
N LEU A 121 -16.63 -5.78 -6.09
CA LEU A 121 -15.64 -5.61 -7.16
C LEU A 121 -14.42 -4.78 -6.72
N ARG A 122 -14.61 -3.75 -5.89
CA ARG A 122 -13.47 -3.00 -5.33
C ARG A 122 -12.65 -3.80 -4.34
N VAL A 123 -13.29 -4.65 -3.55
CA VAL A 123 -12.55 -5.55 -2.65
C VAL A 123 -11.75 -6.56 -3.47
N ALA A 124 -12.31 -7.05 -4.58
CA ALA A 124 -11.55 -7.86 -5.54
C ALA A 124 -10.38 -7.08 -6.15
N ASP A 125 -10.58 -5.83 -6.59
CA ASP A 125 -9.50 -4.96 -7.08
C ASP A 125 -8.39 -4.79 -6.05
N TRP A 126 -8.76 -4.54 -4.80
CA TRP A 126 -7.81 -4.45 -3.70
C TRP A 126 -7.01 -5.75 -3.55
N CYS A 127 -7.65 -6.92 -3.63
CA CYS A 127 -6.94 -8.20 -3.57
C CYS A 127 -5.98 -8.36 -4.76
N LEU A 128 -6.44 -8.04 -5.98
CA LEU A 128 -5.66 -8.16 -7.21
C LEU A 128 -4.43 -7.26 -7.21
N GLU A 129 -4.57 -6.02 -6.71
CA GLU A 129 -3.46 -5.09 -6.56
C GLU A 129 -2.41 -5.57 -5.55
N ASN A 130 -2.86 -6.16 -4.44
CA ASN A 130 -1.98 -6.52 -3.33
C ASN A 130 -1.45 -7.95 -3.39
N LEU A 131 -2.00 -8.81 -4.27
CA LEU A 131 -1.59 -10.21 -4.41
C LEU A 131 -0.08 -10.37 -4.67
N ILE A 132 0.44 -9.60 -5.64
CA ILE A 132 1.85 -9.66 -6.02
C ILE A 132 2.77 -9.10 -4.92
N PRO A 133 2.49 -7.93 -4.32
CA PRO A 133 3.18 -7.47 -3.12
C PRO A 133 3.22 -8.48 -1.97
N PHE A 134 2.10 -9.18 -1.68
CA PHE A 134 2.08 -10.16 -0.59
C PHE A 134 2.98 -11.36 -0.87
N ARG A 135 2.91 -11.92 -2.08
CA ARG A 135 3.83 -13.00 -2.49
C ARG A 135 5.28 -12.57 -2.41
N TYR A 136 5.60 -11.37 -2.86
CA TYR A 136 6.97 -10.85 -2.75
C TYR A 136 7.43 -10.71 -1.31
N LEU A 137 6.57 -10.24 -0.40
CA LEU A 137 6.90 -10.15 1.03
C LEU A 137 7.11 -11.54 1.66
N LEU A 138 6.32 -12.53 1.25
CA LEU A 138 6.51 -13.92 1.67
C LEU A 138 7.85 -14.49 1.19
N ASP A 139 8.14 -14.34 -0.09
CA ASP A 139 9.38 -14.83 -0.70
C ASP A 139 10.63 -14.13 -0.14
N ASN A 140 10.46 -12.96 0.48
CA ASN A 140 11.53 -12.14 1.06
C ASN A 140 11.37 -11.95 2.58
N SER A 141 10.75 -12.90 3.26
CA SER A 141 10.44 -12.80 4.69
C SER A 141 11.66 -12.55 5.58
N ASP A 142 12.79 -13.12 5.18
CA ASP A 142 14.06 -13.07 5.90
C ASP A 142 14.95 -11.87 5.48
N SER A 143 14.46 -11.02 4.58
CA SER A 143 15.25 -9.92 4.02
C SER A 143 15.11 -8.64 4.84
N ASP A 144 16.24 -8.14 5.37
CA ASP A 144 16.32 -6.83 6.05
C ASP A 144 16.05 -5.64 5.09
N ALA A 145 15.98 -5.88 3.77
CA ALA A 145 15.72 -4.85 2.77
C ALA A 145 14.23 -4.52 2.61
N VAL A 146 13.33 -5.29 3.21
CA VAL A 146 11.89 -5.12 3.05
C VAL A 146 11.21 -4.94 4.40
N MET A 147 10.25 -4.02 4.46
CA MET A 147 9.42 -3.78 5.64
C MET A 147 7.96 -3.69 5.20
N ALA A 148 7.05 -4.27 5.98
CA ALA A 148 5.61 -4.08 5.80
C ALA A 148 5.01 -3.44 7.05
N LEU A 149 3.99 -2.61 6.85
CA LEU A 149 3.16 -2.06 7.91
C LEU A 149 1.74 -1.83 7.40
N THR A 150 0.78 -1.79 8.32
CA THR A 150 -0.57 -1.32 8.02
C THR A 150 -0.75 0.13 8.43
N TYR A 151 -1.65 0.82 7.74
CA TYR A 151 -2.08 2.17 8.09
C TYR A 151 -2.64 2.21 9.52
N GLU A 152 -3.37 1.17 9.92
CA GLU A 152 -3.98 1.05 11.25
C GLU A 152 -2.92 0.99 12.36
N GLU A 153 -1.86 0.18 12.17
CA GLU A 153 -0.70 0.14 13.07
C GLU A 153 -0.02 1.51 13.16
N LEU A 154 0.32 2.09 12.00
CA LEU A 154 1.01 3.38 11.94
C LEU A 154 0.23 4.48 12.66
N CYS A 155 -1.09 4.46 12.57
CA CYS A 155 -1.92 5.42 13.27
C CYS A 155 -2.12 5.06 14.76
N GLY A 156 -2.03 3.79 15.14
CA GLY A 156 -2.15 3.31 16.51
C GLY A 156 -0.92 3.61 17.37
N ASP A 157 0.28 3.43 16.82
CA ASP A 157 1.57 3.68 17.48
C ASP A 157 2.54 4.45 16.58
N TYR A 158 2.12 5.64 16.16
CA TYR A 158 2.84 6.47 15.21
C TYR A 158 4.29 6.74 15.61
N HIS A 159 4.53 7.15 16.85
CA HIS A 159 5.87 7.56 17.28
C HIS A 159 6.85 6.39 17.33
N SER A 160 6.42 5.23 17.83
CA SER A 160 7.26 4.04 17.86
C SER A 160 7.56 3.54 16.45
N LEU A 161 6.52 3.41 15.61
CA LEU A 161 6.67 2.89 14.25
C LEU A 161 7.51 3.79 13.36
N MET A 162 7.30 5.11 13.43
CA MET A 162 8.15 6.03 12.66
C MET A 162 9.61 5.94 13.10
N LYS A 163 9.88 5.83 14.40
CA LYS A 163 11.25 5.66 14.91
C LYS A 163 11.87 4.36 14.38
N GLN A 164 11.10 3.26 14.37
CA GLN A 164 11.54 1.98 13.82
C GLN A 164 11.83 2.08 12.31
N SER A 165 10.91 2.64 11.52
CA SER A 165 11.10 2.82 10.07
C SER A 165 12.31 3.71 9.74
N PHE A 166 12.55 4.78 10.51
CA PHE A 166 13.75 5.61 10.33
C PHE A 166 15.03 4.86 10.66
N THR A 167 15.03 4.10 11.76
CA THR A 167 16.17 3.27 12.16
C THR A 167 16.48 2.23 11.09
N TRP A 168 15.45 1.52 10.60
CA TRP A 168 15.55 0.54 9.53
C TRP A 168 16.10 1.16 8.23
N ALA A 169 15.63 2.35 7.84
CA ALA A 169 16.13 3.05 6.65
C ALA A 169 17.54 3.66 6.81
N GLY A 170 18.14 3.56 8.00
CA GLY A 170 19.40 4.22 8.34
C GLY A 170 19.31 5.75 8.21
N ILE A 171 18.17 6.32 8.57
CA ILE A 171 17.92 7.76 8.53
C ILE A 171 17.94 8.29 9.96
N GLU A 172 18.83 9.26 10.22
CA GLU A 172 18.84 9.96 11.50
C GLU A 172 17.58 10.81 11.66
N GLN A 173 16.84 10.57 12.74
CA GLN A 173 15.66 11.36 13.06
C GLN A 173 16.08 12.70 13.66
N THR A 174 16.26 13.72 12.82
CA THR A 174 16.67 15.07 13.24
C THR A 174 15.50 15.94 13.72
N CYS A 175 14.26 15.51 13.51
CA CYS A 175 13.07 16.22 13.96
C CYS A 175 11.99 15.29 14.53
N VAL A 176 11.22 15.82 15.49
CA VAL A 176 9.99 15.16 15.94
C VAL A 176 8.94 15.36 14.87
N LEU A 177 8.64 14.31 14.10
CA LEU A 177 7.47 14.31 13.25
C LEU A 177 6.23 14.35 14.15
N LYS A 178 5.41 15.39 13.97
CA LYS A 178 4.13 15.48 14.65
C LYS A 178 3.09 14.70 13.84
N PRO A 179 2.39 13.71 14.42
CA PRO A 179 1.27 13.09 13.75
C PRO A 179 0.26 14.16 13.34
N GLY A 180 -0.05 14.22 12.05
CA GLY A 180 -1.01 15.18 11.51
C GLY A 180 -0.46 16.51 11.02
N ASP A 181 0.87 16.69 10.91
CA ASP A 181 1.47 17.69 10.01
C ASP A 181 1.54 17.08 8.60
N PRO A 182 0.49 17.25 7.77
CA PRO A 182 0.39 16.55 6.51
C PRO A 182 1.22 17.29 5.45
N SER A 183 1.52 16.60 4.35
CA SER A 183 1.88 17.29 3.11
C SER A 183 0.87 18.41 2.84
N LYS A 184 1.34 19.58 2.35
CA LYS A 184 0.49 20.73 1.97
C LYS A 184 -0.63 20.35 0.99
N THR A 185 -0.56 19.17 0.37
CA THR A 185 -1.52 18.62 -0.60
C THR A 185 -2.63 17.74 0.01
N GLN A 186 -2.67 17.47 1.31
CA GLN A 186 -3.74 16.62 1.89
C GLN A 186 -4.99 17.39 2.33
N SER A 187 -6.17 16.77 2.15
CA SER A 187 -7.48 17.34 2.51
C SER A 187 -7.64 17.52 4.03
N LYS A 188 -8.48 18.49 4.44
CA LYS A 188 -8.76 18.79 5.87
C LYS A 188 -9.29 17.59 6.67
N GLU A 189 -9.94 16.64 6.01
CA GLU A 189 -10.52 15.43 6.65
C GLU A 189 -9.43 14.45 7.10
N MET A 190 -8.36 14.30 6.32
CA MET A 190 -7.19 13.48 6.67
C MET A 190 -6.44 14.05 7.89
N LYS A 191 -6.50 15.38 8.08
CA LYS A 191 -5.90 16.10 9.23
C LYS A 191 -6.51 15.73 10.59
N GLN A 192 -7.78 15.30 10.61
CA GLN A 192 -8.49 14.93 11.84
C GLN A 192 -8.39 13.43 12.18
N GLY A 193 -7.79 12.63 11.30
CA GLY A 193 -7.61 11.19 11.49
C GLY A 193 -6.35 10.86 12.30
N LEU A 194 -5.26 11.58 12.06
CA LEU A 194 -3.94 11.32 12.66
C LEU A 194 -3.78 11.86 14.09
N SER A 195 -4.59 12.85 14.50
CA SER A 195 -4.47 13.53 15.80
C SER A 195 -5.30 12.91 16.93
N ALA A 196 -6.16 11.94 16.62
CA ALA A 196 -7.03 11.29 17.59
C ALA A 196 -6.56 9.84 17.82
N SER A 197 -5.72 9.65 18.83
CA SER A 197 -5.30 8.34 19.31
C SER A 197 -6.49 7.39 19.49
N GLY A 198 -6.50 6.32 18.69
CA GLY A 198 -7.25 5.09 18.95
C GLY A 198 -8.75 5.01 18.63
N LYS A 199 -9.44 6.05 18.12
CA LYS A 199 -10.92 6.04 18.06
C LYS A 199 -11.62 6.02 16.68
N LYS A 200 -10.92 5.93 15.54
CA LYS A 200 -11.58 6.10 14.23
C LYS A 200 -11.46 4.96 13.20
N PHE A 201 -10.68 3.91 13.44
CA PHE A 201 -10.57 2.82 12.45
C PHE A 201 -11.90 2.12 12.22
N GLY A 202 -12.69 1.89 13.26
CA GLY A 202 -13.98 1.18 13.17
C GLY A 202 -15.17 2.02 12.73
N SER A 203 -14.99 3.27 12.27
CA SER A 203 -16.13 4.11 11.89
C SER A 203 -16.93 3.54 10.71
N TRP A 204 -16.25 2.85 9.79
CA TRP A 204 -16.87 2.16 8.65
C TRP A 204 -17.72 0.95 9.05
N LEU A 205 -17.50 0.34 10.23
CA LEU A 205 -18.34 -0.75 10.73
C LEU A 205 -19.81 -0.31 10.96
N LYS A 206 -20.06 1.01 11.03
CA LYS A 206 -21.40 1.59 11.13
C LYS A 206 -22.05 1.84 9.78
N THR A 207 -21.27 1.85 8.69
CA THR A 207 -21.75 2.18 7.34
C THR A 207 -22.07 0.95 6.52
N VAL A 208 -21.52 -0.22 6.89
CA VAL A 208 -21.69 -1.48 6.17
C VAL A 208 -22.37 -2.52 7.08
N PRO A 209 -23.47 -3.16 6.66
CA PRO A 209 -24.11 -4.21 7.45
C PRO A 209 -23.14 -5.36 7.76
N LYS A 210 -23.16 -5.91 8.99
CA LYS A 210 -22.23 -6.97 9.43
C LYS A 210 -22.23 -8.23 8.55
N SER A 211 -23.42 -8.64 8.07
CA SER A 211 -23.54 -9.77 7.15
C SER A 211 -22.76 -9.52 5.86
N TYR A 212 -22.87 -8.30 5.34
CA TYR A 212 -22.18 -7.89 4.12
C TYR A 212 -20.69 -7.66 4.34
N VAL A 213 -20.26 -7.18 5.52
CA VAL A 213 -18.83 -7.17 5.90
C VAL A 213 -18.25 -8.59 5.86
N THR A 214 -18.99 -9.57 6.35
CA THR A 214 -18.55 -10.98 6.34
C THR A 214 -18.43 -11.51 4.92
N GLU A 215 -19.39 -11.18 4.05
CA GLU A 215 -19.35 -11.52 2.63
C GLU A 215 -18.17 -10.87 1.91
N LEU A 216 -17.94 -9.57 2.11
CA LEU A 216 -16.81 -8.85 1.52
C LEU A 216 -15.47 -9.41 1.99
N MET A 217 -15.31 -9.73 3.27
CA MET A 217 -14.08 -10.34 3.79
C MET A 217 -13.91 -11.78 3.32
N SER A 218 -14.98 -12.49 2.97
CA SER A 218 -14.82 -13.81 2.32
C SER A 218 -14.11 -13.71 0.97
N ILE A 219 -14.12 -12.55 0.30
CA ILE A 219 -13.33 -12.33 -0.91
C ILE A 219 -11.84 -12.37 -0.58
N THR A 220 -11.39 -11.67 0.47
CA THR A 220 -9.97 -11.69 0.85
C THR A 220 -9.50 -13.08 1.26
N ASP A 221 -10.35 -13.85 1.94
CA ASP A 221 -10.07 -15.24 2.32
C ASP A 221 -9.85 -16.12 1.08
N GLN A 222 -10.60 -15.88 -0.01
CA GLN A 222 -10.46 -16.62 -1.27
C GLN A 222 -9.19 -16.24 -2.06
N PHE A 223 -8.63 -15.06 -1.76
CA PHE A 223 -7.33 -14.63 -2.24
C PHE A 223 -6.18 -15.03 -1.31
N GLU A 224 -6.47 -15.73 -0.21
CA GLU A 224 -5.48 -16.17 0.78
C GLU A 224 -4.71 -14.96 1.36
N ILE A 225 -5.44 -13.87 1.67
CA ILE A 225 -4.86 -12.67 2.32
C ILE A 225 -5.41 -12.58 3.75
N ASP A 226 -4.66 -13.09 4.74
CA ASP A 226 -5.10 -13.15 6.15
C ASP A 226 -4.49 -12.04 7.02
N ILE A 227 -4.84 -10.79 6.74
CA ILE A 227 -4.43 -9.65 7.58
C ILE A 227 -5.57 -9.18 8.49
N TYR A 228 -6.80 -9.23 8.00
CA TYR A 228 -7.96 -8.64 8.67
C TYR A 228 -9.05 -9.70 8.88
N ALA A 229 -9.70 -9.69 10.04
CA ALA A 229 -10.90 -10.49 10.26
C ALA A 229 -12.16 -9.75 9.84
N ALA A 230 -13.21 -10.51 9.53
CA ALA A 230 -14.55 -9.95 9.42
C ALA A 230 -14.93 -9.22 10.72
N ASN A 231 -15.30 -7.95 10.57
CA ASN A 231 -15.70 -7.04 11.66
C ASN A 231 -14.56 -6.50 12.55
N ASP A 232 -13.32 -6.84 12.26
CA ASP A 232 -12.18 -6.20 12.93
C ASP A 232 -11.78 -4.93 12.20
N SER A 233 -11.47 -3.88 12.96
CA SER A 233 -11.05 -2.59 12.38
C SER A 233 -9.54 -2.38 12.39
N ILE A 234 -8.81 -3.35 12.92
CA ILE A 234 -7.35 -3.41 13.02
C ILE A 234 -6.90 -4.77 12.48
N PRO A 235 -5.64 -4.90 12.03
CA PRO A 235 -5.16 -6.19 11.57
C PRO A 235 -5.14 -7.21 12.72
N ARG A 236 -5.37 -8.50 12.41
CA ARG A 236 -5.35 -9.62 13.37
C ARG A 236 -3.99 -9.76 14.03
N ARG A 237 -2.94 -9.41 13.28
CA ARG A 237 -1.55 -9.46 13.69
C ARG A 237 -0.86 -8.22 13.18
N PHE A 238 0.06 -7.73 14.00
CA PHE A 238 0.94 -6.66 13.57
C PHE A 238 1.97 -7.24 12.61
N ILE A 239 2.05 -6.65 11.41
CA ILE A 239 2.94 -7.12 10.33
C ILE A 239 4.30 -6.42 10.36
N HIS A 240 4.43 -5.35 11.16
CA HIS A 240 5.73 -4.76 11.44
C HIS A 240 6.50 -5.68 12.41
N ASN A 241 7.77 -5.99 12.09
CA ASN A 241 8.70 -6.84 12.85
C ASN A 241 8.51 -8.37 12.79
N THR A 242 7.60 -8.90 11.98
CA THR A 242 7.50 -10.35 11.83
C THR A 242 8.34 -10.80 10.64
N GLY A 243 9.54 -11.33 10.89
CA GLY A 243 10.14 -12.31 9.96
C GLY A 243 9.20 -13.48 9.67
N ASP A 244 8.11 -13.63 10.44
CA ASP A 244 6.98 -14.53 10.21
C ASP A 244 6.02 -14.02 9.10
N PHE A 245 6.54 -13.65 7.93
CA PHE A 245 5.66 -13.39 6.79
C PHE A 245 4.94 -14.68 6.35
N GLU A 246 5.51 -15.87 6.59
CA GLU A 246 4.97 -17.21 6.24
C GLU A 246 3.50 -17.44 6.68
N GLN A 247 2.96 -16.61 7.55
CA GLN A 247 1.60 -16.73 8.08
C GLN A 247 0.61 -15.72 7.47
N LEU A 248 0.98 -14.99 6.41
CA LEU A 248 0.12 -14.02 5.71
C LEU A 248 -0.76 -14.65 4.61
N CYS A 249 -0.54 -15.93 4.28
CA CYS A 249 -1.32 -16.72 3.34
C CYS A 249 -1.81 -18.04 3.95
#